data_AF-A0AAW7Y736-F1
#
_entry.id   AF-A0AAW7Y736-F1
#
_cell.length_a   1.000
_cell.length_b   1.000
_cell.length_c   1.000
_cell.angle_alpha   90.00
_cell.angle_beta   90.00
_cell.angle_gamma   90.00
#
_symmetry.space_group_name_H-M   'P 1'
#
loop_
_entity.id
_entity.type
_entity.pdbx_description
1 polymer ?
#
loop_
_entity_poly.entity_id
_entity_poly.type
_entity_poly.pdbx_seq_one_letter_code
_entity_poly.pdbx_strand_id
1 'polypeptide(L)'
;MATSPIVDLWGRQIETTDLDEQQTDSDAKLSDLKRHFAGHPSSGLTPAKLAGIMKRAEDGDLIAQCELAEDMEEKDAHIQSELAKRKMALLNIDWNIRPPRNATAQEQHDADMLQELLEDATWLEDALFDMADATLKTFSNLELKWEIIEGMHSVTGYDHRDPSWFQTNPDNRNQLRLRDGSHEGAELNPFGWISHTAKAKSGYLSRRGLVRVLAWPFLFKNYSIRDLAEFLEIYGLPIRLGKYPEGATEREKSTLLRAVMSIGHNAGGIIPKGMDIDFQNAADGASDPFMAMVNWCEKSQSKAILGGTLTSQADGKTSTNALGNVHNEVREEIRDFDLKRIAATLTRDLVFPLYALNGKSYRNRHRIPRFEFDLTEAEDIQMLSTALPGLVGLGMRIPLEWAHDKTQIPQAKDGEAILGSVQPPNPQSQAELKGLAVLKALANQPDTADLQAQKLQQEAGGLMANMLTPVRDLVESATSLPELRDSILQLQGVISTEELGEVMAQAMAAAELAGISDVADGK
;
A
#
# COMPACT_ATOMS: atom_id res chain seq x y z
N MET A 1 -47.90 11.35 -15.21
CA MET A 1 -46.79 11.06 -14.30
C MET A 1 -46.30 12.39 -13.77
N ALA A 2 -46.31 12.59 -12.46
CA ALA A 2 -45.80 13.84 -11.88
C ALA A 2 -44.28 13.82 -12.01
N THR A 3 -43.72 14.74 -12.80
CA THR A 3 -42.28 14.95 -12.93
C THR A 3 -41.70 15.27 -11.55
N SER A 4 -40.71 14.48 -11.10
CA SER A 4 -40.04 14.73 -9.82
C SER A 4 -39.36 16.11 -9.83
N PRO A 5 -39.43 16.89 -8.73
CA PRO A 5 -38.72 18.17 -8.61
C PRO A 5 -37.21 18.02 -8.41
N ILE A 6 -36.71 16.79 -8.26
CA ILE A 6 -35.30 16.50 -7.98
C ILE A 6 -34.52 16.43 -9.29
N VAL A 7 -33.39 17.13 -9.31
CA VAL A 7 -32.44 17.14 -10.43
C VAL A 7 -31.06 16.74 -9.95
N ASP A 8 -30.26 16.18 -10.86
CA ASP A 8 -28.87 15.85 -10.55
C ASP A 8 -27.96 17.10 -10.50
N LEU A 9 -26.67 16.90 -10.28
CA LEU A 9 -25.69 17.99 -10.21
C LEU A 9 -25.60 18.81 -11.50
N TRP A 10 -25.96 18.23 -12.65
CA TRP A 10 -25.95 18.87 -13.97
C TRP A 10 -27.32 19.44 -14.37
N GLY A 11 -28.34 19.26 -13.53
CA GLY A 11 -29.70 19.75 -13.78
C GLY A 11 -30.58 18.82 -14.61
N ARG A 12 -30.16 17.56 -14.80
CA ARG A 12 -31.00 16.53 -15.44
C ARG A 12 -32.08 16.09 -14.45
N GLN A 13 -33.31 15.97 -14.94
CA GLN A 13 -34.43 15.47 -14.12
C GLN A 13 -34.23 14.00 -13.79
N ILE A 14 -34.77 13.61 -12.64
CA ILE A 14 -34.64 12.26 -12.10
C ILE A 14 -36.03 11.67 -11.94
N GLU A 15 -36.30 10.54 -12.59
CA GLU A 15 -37.48 9.76 -12.30
C GLU A 15 -37.10 8.71 -11.25
N THR A 16 -37.77 8.70 -10.10
CA THR A 16 -37.43 7.76 -9.02
C THR A 16 -37.62 6.30 -9.42
N THR A 17 -38.47 6.05 -10.43
CA THR A 17 -38.65 4.73 -11.05
C THR A 17 -37.41 4.23 -11.78
N ASP A 18 -36.51 5.12 -12.20
CA ASP A 18 -35.23 4.74 -12.83
C ASP A 18 -34.25 4.11 -11.82
N LEU A 19 -34.57 4.15 -10.52
CA LEU A 19 -33.79 3.54 -9.46
C LEU A 19 -34.30 2.14 -9.06
N ASP A 20 -35.48 1.74 -9.54
CA ASP A 20 -36.09 0.46 -9.16
C ASP A 20 -35.30 -0.73 -9.75
N GLU A 21 -34.69 -0.54 -10.92
CA GLU A 21 -33.86 -1.54 -11.59
C GLU A 21 -32.58 -0.90 -12.13
N GLN A 22 -31.50 -1.68 -12.17
CA GLN A 22 -30.25 -1.25 -12.79
C GLN A 22 -30.45 -0.97 -14.28
N GLN A 23 -29.80 0.07 -14.81
CA GLN A 23 -29.89 0.49 -16.20
C GLN A 23 -29.45 -0.64 -17.16
N THR A 24 -28.37 -1.36 -16.82
CA THR A 24 -27.87 -2.47 -17.66
C THR A 24 -28.75 -3.72 -17.64
N ASP A 25 -29.72 -3.78 -16.72
CA ASP A 25 -30.71 -4.84 -16.61
C ASP A 25 -32.03 -4.47 -17.30
N SER A 26 -32.44 -3.21 -17.21
CA SER A 26 -33.73 -2.70 -17.70
C SER A 26 -33.72 -2.29 -19.17
N ASP A 27 -32.60 -1.81 -19.73
CA ASP A 27 -32.52 -1.41 -21.14
C ASP A 27 -32.17 -2.58 -22.06
N ALA A 28 -33.13 -2.99 -22.90
CA ALA A 28 -32.96 -4.06 -23.87
C ALA A 28 -31.80 -3.83 -24.86
N LYS A 29 -31.44 -2.58 -25.17
CA LYS A 29 -30.31 -2.26 -26.06
C LYS A 29 -28.95 -2.55 -25.42
N LEU A 30 -28.90 -2.65 -24.10
CA LEU A 30 -27.69 -2.97 -23.35
C LEU A 30 -27.51 -4.47 -23.13
N SER A 31 -28.50 -5.29 -23.49
CA SER A 31 -28.46 -6.75 -23.29
C SER A 31 -27.26 -7.45 -23.96
N ASP A 32 -26.75 -6.89 -25.06
CA ASP A 32 -25.58 -7.43 -25.77
C ASP A 32 -24.26 -7.21 -25.00
N LEU A 33 -24.20 -6.25 -24.07
CA LEU A 33 -23.02 -6.04 -23.22
C LEU A 33 -22.69 -7.28 -22.39
N LYS A 34 -23.71 -7.95 -21.85
CA LYS A 34 -23.59 -9.18 -21.05
C LYS A 34 -23.08 -10.38 -21.85
N ARG A 35 -23.05 -10.27 -23.17
CA ARG A 35 -22.55 -11.31 -24.10
C ARG A 35 -21.15 -11.01 -24.62
N HIS A 36 -20.56 -9.88 -24.23
CA HIS A 36 -19.20 -9.51 -24.60
C HIS A 36 -18.21 -10.40 -23.84
N PHE A 37 -17.26 -10.99 -24.55
CA PHE A 37 -16.14 -11.74 -23.98
C PHE A 37 -14.83 -11.06 -24.36
N ALA A 38 -13.89 -10.99 -23.42
CA ALA A 38 -12.61 -10.32 -23.62
C ALA A 38 -11.82 -10.94 -24.79
N GLY A 39 -11.26 -10.09 -25.64
CA GLY A 39 -10.48 -10.50 -26.82
C GLY A 39 -9.00 -10.77 -26.54
N HIS A 40 -8.52 -10.56 -25.30
CA HIS A 40 -7.13 -10.71 -24.86
C HIS A 40 -6.10 -10.11 -25.83
N PRO A 41 -6.13 -8.78 -26.06
CA PRO A 41 -5.32 -8.10 -27.06
C PRO A 41 -3.80 -8.23 -26.84
N SER A 42 -3.35 -8.61 -25.63
CA SER A 42 -1.94 -8.94 -25.35
C SER A 42 -1.43 -10.15 -26.15
N SER A 43 -2.31 -11.05 -26.60
CA SER A 43 -1.93 -12.18 -27.45
C SER A 43 -1.40 -11.69 -28.80
N GLY A 44 -0.15 -12.03 -29.12
CA GLY A 44 0.53 -11.54 -30.32
C GLY A 44 0.73 -10.02 -30.33
N LEU A 45 0.94 -9.40 -29.17
CA LEU A 45 1.19 -7.96 -29.07
C LEU A 45 2.52 -7.56 -29.75
N THR A 46 2.45 -6.55 -30.61
CA THR A 46 3.59 -5.93 -31.28
C THR A 46 3.57 -4.41 -31.12
N PRO A 47 4.69 -3.70 -31.31
CA PRO A 47 4.68 -2.23 -31.23
C PRO A 47 3.65 -1.60 -32.16
N ALA A 48 3.49 -2.14 -33.38
CA ALA A 48 2.49 -1.68 -34.34
C ALA A 48 1.05 -1.97 -33.86
N LYS A 49 0.79 -3.18 -33.32
CA LYS A 49 -0.52 -3.54 -32.75
C LYS A 49 -0.86 -2.65 -31.55
N LEU A 50 0.10 -2.42 -30.65
CA LEU A 50 -0.04 -1.54 -29.49
C LEU A 50 -0.36 -0.10 -29.91
N ALA A 51 0.39 0.46 -30.86
CA ALA A 51 0.08 1.79 -31.41
C ALA A 51 -1.32 1.85 -32.02
N GLY A 52 -1.75 0.79 -32.71
CA GLY A 52 -3.11 0.67 -33.25
C GLY A 52 -4.20 0.67 -32.17
N ILE A 53 -4.01 -0.09 -31.08
CA ILE A 53 -4.92 -0.10 -29.93
C ILE A 53 -5.04 1.30 -29.34
N MET A 54 -3.89 1.96 -29.10
CA MET A 54 -3.85 3.30 -28.54
C MET A 54 -4.54 4.33 -29.44
N LYS A 55 -4.42 4.19 -30.76
CA LYS A 55 -5.10 5.07 -31.73
C LYS A 55 -6.60 4.86 -31.74
N ARG A 56 -7.09 3.61 -31.74
CA ARG A 56 -8.54 3.33 -31.69
C ARG A 56 -9.20 3.93 -30.44
N ALA A 57 -8.52 3.85 -29.29
CA ALA A 57 -9.00 4.48 -28.07
C ALA A 57 -9.09 6.02 -28.18
N GLU A 58 -8.23 6.65 -28.98
CA GLU A 58 -8.32 8.10 -29.25
C GLU A 58 -9.49 8.47 -30.16
N ASP A 59 -9.93 7.52 -31.00
CA ASP A 59 -11.10 7.64 -31.87
C ASP A 59 -12.42 7.28 -31.15
N GLY A 60 -12.34 6.76 -29.92
CA GLY A 60 -13.47 6.53 -29.01
C GLY A 60 -13.80 5.06 -28.72
N ASP A 61 -13.17 4.12 -29.43
CA ASP A 61 -13.27 2.68 -29.18
C ASP A 61 -12.27 2.26 -28.09
N LEU A 62 -12.77 2.07 -26.87
CA LEU A 62 -11.96 1.80 -25.68
C LEU A 62 -11.68 0.30 -25.47
N ILE A 63 -12.42 -0.59 -26.14
CA ILE A 63 -12.49 -2.03 -25.81
C ILE A 63 -11.10 -2.64 -25.70
N ALA A 64 -10.31 -2.54 -26.77
CA ALA A 64 -8.99 -3.16 -26.82
C ALA A 64 -7.97 -2.51 -25.86
N GLN A 65 -8.16 -1.25 -25.47
CA GLN A 65 -7.28 -0.60 -24.48
C GLN A 65 -7.63 -1.06 -23.06
N CYS A 66 -8.92 -1.17 -22.75
CA CYS A 66 -9.41 -1.68 -21.47
C CYS A 66 -9.05 -3.16 -21.27
N GLU A 67 -9.27 -4.00 -22.27
CA GLU A 67 -8.90 -5.42 -22.21
C GLU A 67 -7.37 -5.62 -22.18
N LEU A 68 -6.59 -4.73 -22.81
CA LEU A 68 -5.13 -4.77 -22.70
C LEU A 68 -4.68 -4.41 -21.28
N ALA A 69 -5.34 -3.45 -20.64
CA ALA A 69 -5.06 -3.11 -19.25
C ALA A 69 -5.35 -4.30 -18.32
N GLU A 70 -6.44 -5.01 -18.53
CA GLU A 70 -6.77 -6.23 -17.78
C GLU A 70 -5.70 -7.31 -17.97
N ASP A 71 -5.36 -7.62 -19.23
CA ASP A 71 -4.30 -8.58 -19.57
C ASP A 71 -2.96 -8.22 -18.91
N MET A 72 -2.65 -6.92 -18.79
CA MET A 72 -1.41 -6.45 -18.16
C MET A 72 -1.41 -6.73 -16.65
N GLU A 73 -2.53 -6.50 -15.96
CA GLU A 73 -2.66 -6.75 -14.52
C GLU A 73 -2.66 -8.26 -14.23
N GLU A 74 -3.23 -9.10 -15.12
CA GLU A 74 -3.23 -10.56 -14.98
C GLU A 74 -1.86 -11.23 -15.28
N LYS A 75 -1.10 -10.69 -16.25
CA LYS A 75 0.09 -11.37 -16.79
C LYS A 75 1.42 -10.80 -16.31
N ASP A 76 1.44 -9.59 -15.76
CA ASP A 76 2.64 -8.96 -15.25
C ASP A 76 2.59 -8.82 -13.73
N ALA A 77 3.24 -9.76 -13.03
CA ALA A 77 3.30 -9.79 -11.57
C ALA A 77 3.88 -8.50 -10.95
N HIS A 78 4.76 -7.79 -11.66
CA HIS A 78 5.30 -6.53 -11.18
C HIS A 78 4.22 -5.43 -11.24
N ILE A 79 3.51 -5.30 -12.37
CA ILE A 79 2.40 -4.35 -12.49
C ILE A 79 1.33 -4.65 -11.44
N GLN A 80 0.94 -5.92 -11.31
CA GLN A 80 -0.05 -6.36 -10.34
C GLN A 80 0.35 -5.97 -8.91
N SER A 81 1.60 -6.26 -8.50
CA SER A 81 2.11 -5.91 -7.17
C SER A 81 2.06 -4.41 -6.91
N GLU A 82 2.57 -3.59 -7.84
CA GLU A 82 2.64 -2.14 -7.63
C GLU A 82 1.26 -1.48 -7.63
N LEU A 83 0.35 -1.92 -8.51
CA LEU A 83 -1.04 -1.45 -8.51
C LEU A 83 -1.76 -1.88 -7.23
N ALA A 84 -1.61 -3.13 -6.81
CA ALA A 84 -2.25 -3.64 -5.60
C ALA A 84 -1.81 -2.84 -4.35
N LYS A 85 -0.51 -2.53 -4.21
CA LYS A 85 -0.02 -1.65 -3.13
C LYS A 85 -0.70 -0.28 -3.14
N ARG A 86 -0.86 0.33 -4.33
CA ARG A 86 -1.53 1.63 -4.48
C ARG A 86 -3.03 1.55 -4.14
N LYS A 87 -3.73 0.52 -4.61
CA LYS A 87 -5.16 0.28 -4.35
C LYS A 87 -5.40 0.04 -2.85
N MET A 88 -4.64 -0.86 -2.23
CA MET A 88 -4.77 -1.20 -0.80
C MET A 88 -4.46 -0.03 0.14
N ALA A 89 -3.57 0.89 -0.25
CA ALA A 89 -3.26 2.08 0.55
C ALA A 89 -4.48 3.00 0.77
N LEU A 90 -5.56 2.83 0.00
CA LEU A 90 -6.77 3.63 0.10
C LEU A 90 -7.75 3.11 1.17
N LEU A 91 -7.65 1.84 1.57
CA LEU A 91 -8.66 1.17 2.39
C LEU A 91 -8.52 1.45 3.89
N ASN A 92 -7.33 1.82 4.36
CA ASN A 92 -7.04 1.98 5.78
C ASN A 92 -7.20 3.43 6.28
N ILE A 93 -7.94 4.27 5.57
CA ILE A 93 -8.09 5.68 5.89
C ILE A 93 -9.52 5.95 6.35
N ASP A 94 -9.64 6.46 7.57
CA ASP A 94 -10.92 6.86 8.14
C ASP A 94 -11.57 7.97 7.31
N TRP A 95 -12.89 8.05 7.34
CA TRP A 95 -13.66 9.03 6.58
C TRP A 95 -14.84 9.55 7.39
N ASN A 96 -15.33 10.72 7.01
CA ASN A 96 -16.55 11.30 7.57
C ASN A 96 -17.38 12.04 6.52
N ILE A 97 -18.66 12.24 6.84
CA ILE A 97 -19.57 13.13 6.13
C ILE A 97 -19.52 14.51 6.77
N ARG A 98 -18.78 15.40 6.14
CA ARG A 98 -18.65 16.77 6.59
C ARG A 98 -19.88 17.60 6.19
N PRO A 99 -20.58 18.25 7.14
CA PRO A 99 -21.70 19.11 6.83
C PRO A 99 -21.26 20.39 6.10
N PRO A 100 -22.19 21.11 5.45
CA PRO A 100 -21.90 22.40 4.83
C PRO A 100 -21.31 23.42 5.83
N ARG A 101 -20.54 24.39 5.32
CA ARG A 101 -19.99 25.46 6.15
C ARG A 101 -21.11 26.24 6.86
N ASN A 102 -20.95 26.50 8.15
CA ASN A 102 -21.98 27.12 9.00
C ASN A 102 -23.32 26.38 8.86
N ALA A 103 -23.29 25.08 9.14
CA ALA A 103 -24.45 24.21 9.06
C ALA A 103 -25.55 24.67 10.03
N THR A 104 -26.77 24.66 9.56
CA THR A 104 -27.95 24.70 10.43
C THR A 104 -28.08 23.37 11.18
N ALA A 105 -28.85 23.36 12.28
CA ALA A 105 -29.11 22.12 13.02
C ALA A 105 -29.70 21.01 12.14
N GLN A 106 -30.53 21.37 11.15
CA GLN A 106 -31.09 20.39 10.22
C GLN A 106 -30.05 19.85 9.22
N GLU A 107 -29.12 20.69 8.76
CA GLU A 107 -28.04 20.24 7.88
C GLU A 107 -27.03 19.37 8.61
N GLN A 108 -26.79 19.64 9.90
CA GLN A 108 -25.99 18.76 10.76
C GLN A 108 -26.68 17.41 10.90
N HIS A 109 -27.97 17.40 11.26
CA HIS A 109 -28.72 16.16 11.40
C HIS A 109 -28.78 15.34 10.12
N ASP A 110 -28.96 15.99 8.96
CA ASP A 110 -28.95 15.30 7.67
C ASP A 110 -27.55 14.74 7.36
N ALA A 111 -26.46 15.41 7.75
CA ALA A 111 -25.10 14.88 7.59
C ALA A 111 -24.83 13.68 8.51
N ASP A 112 -25.28 13.74 9.76
CA ASP A 112 -25.16 12.64 10.73
C ASP A 112 -25.95 11.41 10.25
N MET A 113 -27.15 11.60 9.70
CA MET A 113 -27.94 10.52 9.10
C MET A 113 -27.21 9.86 7.92
N LEU A 114 -26.57 10.65 7.05
CA LEU A 114 -25.80 10.11 5.93
C LEU A 114 -24.53 9.38 6.40
N GLN A 115 -23.91 9.83 7.49
CA GLN A 115 -22.80 9.13 8.14
C GLN A 115 -23.27 7.74 8.59
N GLU A 116 -24.34 7.66 9.37
CA GLU A 116 -24.90 6.39 9.87
C GLU A 116 -25.24 5.42 8.73
N LEU A 117 -25.92 5.90 7.67
CA LEU A 117 -26.26 5.06 6.51
C LEU A 117 -25.03 4.47 5.81
N LEU A 118 -23.93 5.22 5.74
CA LEU A 118 -22.71 4.78 5.06
C LEU A 118 -21.79 3.97 5.97
N GLU A 119 -21.86 4.15 7.29
CA GLU A 119 -21.18 3.28 8.25
C GLU A 119 -21.78 1.86 8.25
N ASP A 120 -23.10 1.74 8.04
CA ASP A 120 -23.78 0.45 7.89
C ASP A 120 -23.54 -0.21 6.51
N ALA A 121 -22.95 0.51 5.55
CA ALA A 121 -22.74 0.04 4.20
C ALA A 121 -21.53 -0.90 4.10
N THR A 122 -21.75 -2.19 4.31
CA THR A 122 -20.71 -3.24 4.22
C THR A 122 -20.02 -3.36 2.86
N TRP A 123 -20.61 -2.80 1.80
CA TRP A 123 -20.09 -2.83 0.43
C TRP A 123 -19.15 -1.65 0.11
N LEU A 124 -19.07 -0.62 0.97
CA LEU A 124 -18.38 0.63 0.65
C LEU A 124 -16.86 0.43 0.49
N GLU A 125 -16.24 -0.42 1.32
CA GLU A 125 -14.80 -0.73 1.22
C GLU A 125 -14.44 -1.40 -0.11
N ASP A 126 -15.24 -2.39 -0.53
CA ASP A 126 -15.06 -3.05 -1.84
C ASP A 126 -15.26 -2.04 -2.98
N ALA A 127 -16.23 -1.12 -2.85
CA ALA A 127 -16.43 -0.06 -3.83
C ALA A 127 -15.22 0.87 -3.95
N LEU A 128 -14.58 1.24 -2.83
CA LEU A 128 -13.35 2.03 -2.83
C LEU A 128 -12.22 1.31 -3.58
N PHE A 129 -12.07 0.01 -3.35
CA PHE A 129 -11.10 -0.83 -4.06
C PHE A 129 -11.38 -0.86 -5.57
N ASP A 130 -12.63 -1.10 -5.97
CA ASP A 130 -13.03 -1.18 -7.38
C ASP A 130 -12.94 0.19 -8.09
N MET A 131 -13.23 1.29 -7.40
CA MET A 131 -13.01 2.63 -7.93
C MET A 131 -11.54 2.86 -8.31
N ALA A 132 -10.60 2.30 -7.54
CA ALA A 132 -9.17 2.46 -7.77
C ALA A 132 -8.66 1.78 -9.06
N ASP A 133 -9.44 0.87 -9.65
CA ASP A 133 -9.20 0.29 -10.98
C ASP A 133 -9.06 1.35 -12.09
N ALA A 134 -9.73 2.49 -11.89
CA ALA A 134 -9.61 3.67 -12.75
C ALA A 134 -8.17 4.16 -12.91
N THR A 135 -7.27 3.87 -11.97
CA THR A 135 -5.87 4.30 -12.04
C THR A 135 -5.17 3.76 -13.29
N LEU A 136 -5.40 2.47 -13.60
CA LEU A 136 -4.83 1.85 -14.80
C LEU A 136 -5.65 2.21 -16.05
N LYS A 137 -6.98 2.08 -15.96
CA LYS A 137 -7.90 2.11 -17.11
C LYS A 137 -8.46 3.50 -17.45
N THR A 138 -8.21 4.49 -16.60
CA THR A 138 -8.78 5.86 -16.52
C THR A 138 -10.05 5.98 -15.70
N PHE A 139 -10.96 5.03 -15.80
CA PHE A 139 -12.28 5.10 -15.18
C PHE A 139 -12.66 3.75 -14.58
N SER A 140 -13.55 3.79 -13.60
CA SER A 140 -14.20 2.64 -12.99
C SER A 140 -15.63 3.05 -12.66
N ASN A 141 -16.58 2.22 -13.09
CA ASN A 141 -18.00 2.52 -13.00
C ASN A 141 -18.70 1.42 -12.21
N LEU A 142 -19.32 1.82 -11.11
CA LEU A 142 -20.09 0.95 -10.23
C LEU A 142 -21.57 1.29 -10.42
N GLU A 143 -22.36 0.32 -10.81
CA GLU A 143 -23.81 0.49 -10.97
C GLU A 143 -24.50 0.20 -9.64
N LEU A 144 -25.15 1.21 -9.07
CA LEU A 144 -25.73 1.15 -7.72
C LEU A 144 -27.03 0.35 -7.70
N LYS A 145 -27.26 -0.37 -6.59
CA LYS A 145 -28.53 -1.04 -6.28
C LYS A 145 -29.26 -0.22 -5.23
N TRP A 146 -30.45 0.26 -5.58
CA TRP A 146 -31.28 1.09 -4.71
C TRP A 146 -32.46 0.31 -4.17
N GLU A 147 -32.76 0.53 -2.89
CA GLU A 147 -33.96 0.00 -2.24
C GLU A 147 -34.56 1.06 -1.32
N ILE A 148 -35.84 0.89 -0.97
CA ILE A 148 -36.48 1.71 0.06
C ILE A 148 -36.52 0.90 1.35
N ILE A 149 -35.70 1.28 2.33
CA ILE A 149 -35.59 0.64 3.64
C ILE A 149 -36.13 1.61 4.69
N GLU A 150 -37.12 1.18 5.47
CA GLU A 150 -37.75 2.00 6.51
C GLU A 150 -38.27 3.38 6.01
N GLY A 151 -38.63 3.46 4.74
CA GLY A 151 -39.11 4.70 4.11
C GLY A 151 -38.01 5.67 3.66
N MET A 152 -36.74 5.25 3.71
CA MET A 152 -35.60 5.99 3.17
C MET A 152 -35.04 5.27 1.93
N HIS A 153 -34.55 6.04 0.97
CA HIS A 153 -33.81 5.51 -0.16
C HIS A 153 -32.39 5.14 0.30
N SER A 154 -32.05 3.87 0.17
CA SER A 154 -30.76 3.32 0.59
C SER A 154 -30.08 2.59 -0.56
N VAL A 155 -28.75 2.66 -0.61
CA VAL A 155 -27.94 1.88 -1.54
C VAL A 155 -27.52 0.60 -0.84
N THR A 156 -27.98 -0.56 -1.33
CA THR A 156 -27.74 -1.87 -0.70
C THR A 156 -26.52 -2.59 -1.26
N GLY A 157 -25.97 -2.09 -2.36
CA GLY A 157 -24.75 -2.61 -2.97
C GLY A 157 -24.53 -2.01 -4.35
N TYR A 158 -23.63 -2.63 -5.10
CA TYR A 158 -23.31 -2.22 -6.46
C TYR A 158 -22.91 -3.45 -7.32
N ASP A 159 -22.79 -3.24 -8.63
CA ASP A 159 -22.05 -4.13 -9.50
C ASP A 159 -20.95 -3.34 -10.23
N HIS A 160 -19.70 -3.79 -10.11
CA HIS A 160 -18.60 -3.27 -10.93
C HIS A 160 -18.84 -3.70 -12.38
N ARG A 161 -18.99 -2.72 -13.29
CA ARG A 161 -19.22 -3.00 -14.71
C ARG A 161 -17.92 -2.98 -15.48
N ASP A 162 -17.75 -4.00 -16.32
CA ASP A 162 -16.54 -4.18 -17.11
C ASP A 162 -16.22 -2.91 -17.94
N PRO A 163 -15.01 -2.36 -17.87
CA PRO A 163 -14.63 -1.16 -18.61
C PRO A 163 -14.82 -1.26 -20.14
N SER A 164 -14.81 -2.47 -20.72
CA SER A 164 -15.11 -2.72 -22.15
C SER A 164 -16.57 -2.49 -22.54
N TRP A 165 -17.45 -2.30 -21.57
CA TRP A 165 -18.86 -1.95 -21.79
C TRP A 165 -19.05 -0.47 -22.15
N PHE A 166 -18.01 0.34 -22.01
CA PHE A 166 -18.08 1.78 -22.18
C PHE A 166 -17.34 2.26 -23.43
N GLN A 167 -17.79 3.40 -23.96
CA GLN A 167 -17.17 4.16 -25.03
C GLN A 167 -17.18 5.64 -24.70
N THR A 168 -16.38 6.45 -25.40
CA THR A 168 -16.52 7.92 -25.30
C THR A 168 -17.51 8.45 -26.33
N ASN A 169 -18.27 9.48 -25.96
CA ASN A 169 -19.09 10.21 -26.92
C ASN A 169 -18.20 10.75 -28.08
N PRO A 170 -18.58 10.53 -29.35
CA PRO A 170 -17.83 11.00 -30.52
C PRO A 170 -17.59 12.52 -30.55
N ASP A 171 -18.58 13.30 -30.14
CA ASP A 171 -18.54 14.77 -30.14
C ASP A 171 -17.93 15.34 -28.85
N ASN A 172 -17.92 14.55 -27.77
CA ASN A 172 -17.33 14.92 -26.49
C ASN A 172 -16.51 13.79 -25.89
N ARG A 173 -15.21 13.78 -26.20
CA ARG A 173 -14.23 12.78 -25.75
C ARG A 173 -14.02 12.69 -24.22
N ASN A 174 -14.68 13.53 -23.44
CA ASN A 174 -14.69 13.48 -21.98
C ASN A 174 -15.98 12.93 -21.38
N GLN A 175 -16.97 12.58 -22.21
CA GLN A 175 -18.22 11.99 -21.78
C GLN A 175 -18.16 10.49 -22.02
N LEU A 176 -18.27 9.73 -20.93
CA LEU A 176 -18.34 8.27 -20.96
C LEU A 176 -19.79 7.84 -21.18
N ARG A 177 -19.97 6.79 -21.98
CA ARG A 177 -21.26 6.28 -22.43
C ARG A 177 -21.24 4.76 -22.38
N LEU A 178 -22.39 4.14 -22.14
CA LEU A 178 -22.55 2.70 -22.32
C LEU A 178 -22.63 2.38 -23.82
N ARG A 179 -22.03 1.28 -24.22
CA ARG A 179 -22.09 0.82 -25.61
C ARG A 179 -23.41 0.09 -25.85
N ASP A 180 -24.35 0.78 -26.47
CA ASP A 180 -25.68 0.27 -26.86
C ASP A 180 -25.79 -0.05 -28.37
N GLY A 181 -24.66 -0.01 -29.08
CA GLY A 181 -24.57 -0.18 -30.54
C GLY A 181 -24.88 1.08 -31.35
N SER A 182 -25.31 2.17 -30.72
CA SER A 182 -25.47 3.47 -31.38
C SER A 182 -24.14 4.23 -31.51
N HIS A 183 -24.13 5.27 -32.36
CA HIS A 183 -22.94 6.11 -32.56
C HIS A 183 -22.54 6.85 -31.28
N GLU A 184 -23.52 7.36 -30.52
CA GLU A 184 -23.28 8.16 -29.32
C GLU A 184 -23.14 7.30 -28.05
N GLY A 185 -23.72 6.09 -28.04
CA GLY A 185 -23.87 5.29 -26.83
C GLY A 185 -24.99 5.77 -25.91
N ALA A 186 -25.36 4.95 -24.96
CA ALA A 186 -26.35 5.30 -23.95
C ALA A 186 -25.73 6.16 -22.84
N GLU A 187 -26.45 7.19 -22.43
CA GLU A 187 -26.10 8.04 -21.30
C GLU A 187 -26.27 7.29 -19.98
N LEU A 188 -25.36 7.49 -19.02
CA LEU A 188 -25.51 6.91 -17.68
C LEU A 188 -26.67 7.61 -16.95
N ASN A 189 -27.59 6.80 -16.43
CA ASN A 189 -28.74 7.27 -15.66
C ASN A 189 -28.25 8.08 -14.45
N PRO A 190 -28.82 9.27 -14.17
CA PRO A 190 -28.55 9.97 -12.93
C PRO A 190 -28.81 9.09 -11.71
N PHE A 191 -27.98 9.21 -10.68
CA PHE A 191 -28.08 8.49 -9.39
C PHE A 191 -27.92 6.96 -9.45
N GLY A 192 -27.88 6.35 -10.63
CA GLY A 192 -27.64 4.92 -10.80
C GLY A 192 -26.18 4.49 -10.76
N TRP A 193 -25.22 5.42 -10.70
CA TRP A 193 -23.80 5.11 -10.93
C TRP A 193 -22.85 5.90 -10.04
N ILE A 194 -21.84 5.21 -9.50
CA ILE A 194 -20.57 5.83 -9.12
C ILE A 194 -19.64 5.76 -10.33
N SER A 195 -19.40 6.91 -10.97
CA SER A 195 -18.58 7.02 -12.18
C SER A 195 -17.23 7.66 -11.90
N HIS A 196 -16.28 6.88 -11.40
CA HIS A 196 -14.98 7.38 -11.00
C HIS A 196 -14.05 7.60 -12.21
N THR A 197 -13.34 8.72 -12.21
CA THR A 197 -12.31 9.00 -13.22
C THR A 197 -10.99 9.43 -12.56
N ALA A 198 -10.00 8.55 -12.64
CA ALA A 198 -8.65 8.84 -12.20
C ALA A 198 -7.94 9.78 -13.18
N LYS A 199 -6.94 10.49 -12.68
CA LYS A 199 -6.21 11.50 -13.47
C LYS A 199 -4.70 11.38 -13.25
N ALA A 200 -4.08 10.35 -13.83
CA ALA A 200 -2.62 10.22 -13.81
C ALA A 200 -1.91 11.31 -14.63
N LYS A 201 -2.60 11.91 -15.63
CA LYS A 201 -2.12 13.11 -16.33
C LYS A 201 -3.27 13.96 -16.88
N SER A 202 -2.95 15.16 -17.36
CA SER A 202 -3.89 15.99 -18.14
C SER A 202 -4.13 15.43 -19.56
N GLY A 203 -5.33 15.61 -20.10
CA GLY A 203 -5.76 15.11 -21.41
C GLY A 203 -7.26 14.83 -21.47
N TYR A 204 -7.76 14.22 -22.55
CA TYR A 204 -9.12 13.66 -22.62
C TYR A 204 -9.18 12.24 -22.08
N LEU A 205 -10.39 11.74 -21.80
CA LEU A 205 -10.65 10.50 -21.03
C LEU A 205 -9.77 9.33 -21.48
N SER A 206 -9.82 8.90 -22.74
CA SER A 206 -9.09 7.72 -23.20
C SER A 206 -7.56 7.77 -23.10
N ARG A 207 -6.96 8.93 -22.77
CA ARG A 207 -5.52 9.14 -22.65
C ARG A 207 -5.02 9.39 -21.23
N ARG A 208 -5.86 9.34 -20.19
CA ARG A 208 -5.45 9.71 -18.83
C ARG A 208 -4.89 8.56 -18.01
N GLY A 209 -5.31 7.32 -18.26
CA GLY A 209 -4.92 6.14 -17.48
C GLY A 209 -3.47 5.71 -17.67
N LEU A 210 -2.93 5.00 -16.67
CA LEU A 210 -1.54 4.52 -16.69
C LEU A 210 -1.28 3.47 -17.77
N VAL A 211 -2.31 2.79 -18.29
CA VAL A 211 -2.16 1.84 -19.42
C VAL A 211 -1.38 2.45 -20.59
N ARG A 212 -1.53 3.76 -20.83
CA ARG A 212 -0.86 4.49 -21.92
C ARG A 212 0.67 4.48 -21.81
N VAL A 213 1.20 4.51 -20.58
CA VAL A 213 2.64 4.52 -20.33
C VAL A 213 3.16 3.11 -20.00
N LEU A 214 2.37 2.31 -19.27
CA LEU A 214 2.77 0.99 -18.78
C LEU A 214 2.76 -0.10 -19.85
N ALA A 215 1.94 0.03 -20.90
CA ALA A 215 1.85 -0.98 -21.96
C ALA A 215 3.16 -1.17 -22.75
N TRP A 216 4.01 -0.14 -22.81
CA TRP A 216 5.32 -0.22 -23.50
C TRP A 216 6.35 -1.05 -22.72
N PRO A 217 6.66 -0.74 -21.44
CA PRO A 217 7.48 -1.62 -20.62
C PRO A 217 6.92 -3.04 -20.51
N PHE A 218 5.60 -3.21 -20.42
CA PHE A 218 4.97 -4.54 -20.45
C PHE A 218 5.35 -5.33 -21.72
N LEU A 219 5.21 -4.71 -22.88
CA LEU A 219 5.56 -5.32 -24.17
C LEU A 219 7.06 -5.64 -24.27
N PHE A 220 7.93 -4.69 -23.92
CA PHE A 220 9.39 -4.87 -24.00
C PHE A 220 9.90 -5.91 -23.02
N LYS A 221 9.34 -5.94 -21.80
CA LYS A 221 9.64 -6.97 -20.81
C LYS A 221 9.26 -8.35 -21.31
N ASN A 222 8.08 -8.50 -21.90
CA ASN A 222 7.63 -9.79 -22.45
C ASN A 222 8.56 -10.30 -23.57
N TYR A 223 9.05 -9.42 -24.46
CA TYR A 223 10.06 -9.80 -25.46
C TYR A 223 11.36 -10.26 -24.81
N SER A 224 11.87 -9.49 -23.84
CA SER A 224 13.12 -9.83 -23.17
C SER A 224 13.04 -11.17 -22.43
N ILE A 225 11.94 -11.44 -21.73
CA ILE A 225 11.73 -12.70 -21.00
C ILE A 225 11.60 -13.88 -21.98
N ARG A 226 10.85 -13.72 -23.07
CA ARG A 226 10.74 -14.76 -24.11
C ARG A 226 12.10 -15.08 -24.71
N ASP A 227 12.83 -14.06 -25.13
CA ASP A 227 14.13 -14.22 -25.79
C ASP A 227 15.17 -14.80 -24.80
N LEU A 228 15.09 -14.44 -23.51
CA LEU A 228 15.88 -15.08 -22.46
C LEU A 228 15.51 -16.55 -22.28
N ALA A 229 14.24 -16.92 -22.32
CA ALA A 229 13.81 -18.30 -22.20
C ALA A 229 14.31 -19.15 -23.38
N GLU A 230 14.21 -18.62 -24.61
CA GLU A 230 14.76 -19.26 -25.82
C GLU A 230 16.29 -19.39 -25.74
N PHE A 231 16.97 -18.34 -25.27
CA PHE A 231 18.40 -18.38 -25.01
C PHE A 231 18.76 -19.47 -23.99
N LEU A 232 18.04 -19.56 -22.87
CA LEU A 232 18.27 -20.58 -21.84
C LEU A 232 17.95 -22.00 -22.34
N GLU A 233 17.00 -22.17 -23.26
CA GLU A 233 16.70 -23.45 -23.88
C GLU A 233 17.86 -23.92 -24.78
N ILE A 234 18.40 -23.01 -25.61
CA ILE A 234 19.49 -23.33 -26.54
C ILE A 234 20.82 -23.54 -25.82
N TYR A 235 21.18 -22.65 -24.89
CA TYR A 235 22.50 -22.63 -24.26
C TYR A 235 22.55 -23.27 -22.87
N GLY A 236 21.41 -23.39 -22.18
CA GLY A 236 21.35 -23.99 -20.85
C GLY A 236 21.58 -25.50 -20.85
N LEU A 237 21.38 -26.17 -22.00
CA LEU A 237 21.52 -27.63 -22.13
C LEU A 237 22.22 -28.01 -23.45
N PRO A 238 23.57 -28.10 -23.48
CA PRO A 238 24.28 -28.51 -24.69
C PRO A 238 23.91 -29.94 -25.11
N ILE A 239 23.72 -30.15 -26.42
CA ILE A 239 23.48 -31.48 -27.02
C ILE A 239 24.74 -32.34 -26.82
N ARG A 240 24.55 -33.58 -26.35
CA ARG A 240 25.66 -34.53 -26.20
C ARG A 240 25.78 -35.41 -27.44
N LEU A 241 26.96 -35.42 -28.05
CA LEU A 241 27.26 -36.24 -29.23
C LEU A 241 28.33 -37.28 -28.92
N GLY A 242 27.97 -38.55 -29.06
CA GLY A 242 28.91 -39.67 -29.03
C GLY A 242 29.50 -39.93 -30.41
N LYS A 243 30.83 -39.99 -30.53
CA LYS A 243 31.50 -40.30 -31.80
C LYS A 243 31.93 -41.78 -31.85
N TYR A 244 31.58 -42.50 -32.91
CA TYR A 244 31.99 -43.90 -33.12
C TYR A 244 32.88 -44.08 -34.37
N PRO A 245 33.85 -45.01 -34.37
CA PRO A 245 34.73 -45.25 -35.52
C PRO A 245 34.00 -45.89 -36.72
N GLU A 246 34.51 -45.68 -37.93
CA GLU A 246 34.04 -46.42 -39.11
C GLU A 246 34.26 -47.92 -38.93
N GLY A 247 33.23 -48.73 -39.21
CA GLY A 247 33.23 -50.18 -38.96
C GLY A 247 32.65 -50.61 -37.61
N ALA A 248 32.18 -49.69 -36.76
CA ALA A 248 31.48 -50.04 -35.52
C ALA A 248 30.22 -50.88 -35.79
N THR A 249 30.05 -51.96 -35.02
CA THR A 249 28.90 -52.86 -35.11
C THR A 249 27.62 -52.19 -34.58
N GLU A 250 26.46 -52.67 -35.02
CA GLU A 250 25.17 -52.16 -34.52
C GLU A 250 25.00 -52.32 -32.99
N ARG A 251 25.66 -53.32 -32.40
CA ARG A 251 25.68 -53.52 -30.95
C ARG A 251 26.49 -52.44 -30.23
N GLU A 252 27.59 -52.00 -30.81
CA GLU A 252 28.42 -50.91 -30.25
C GLU A 252 27.73 -49.55 -30.39
N LYS A 253 27.11 -49.28 -31.55
CA LYS A 253 26.31 -48.06 -31.76
C LYS A 253 25.15 -47.95 -30.79
N SER A 254 24.37 -49.01 -30.62
CA SER A 254 23.23 -49.03 -29.68
C SER A 254 23.68 -48.90 -28.21
N THR A 255 24.82 -49.48 -27.85
CA THR A 255 25.40 -49.33 -26.50
C THR A 255 25.88 -47.90 -26.26
N LEU A 256 26.56 -47.28 -27.24
CA LEU A 256 26.98 -45.88 -27.16
C LEU A 256 25.79 -44.92 -27.09
N LEU A 257 24.76 -45.13 -27.92
CA LEU A 257 23.54 -44.33 -27.87
C LEU A 257 22.87 -44.44 -26.50
N ARG A 258 22.76 -45.65 -25.95
CA ARG A 258 22.21 -45.87 -24.61
C ARG A 258 23.04 -45.17 -23.54
N ALA A 259 24.36 -45.21 -23.65
CA ALA A 259 25.26 -44.51 -22.72
C ALA A 259 25.08 -42.99 -22.82
N VAL A 260 25.07 -42.43 -24.03
CA VAL A 260 24.84 -40.99 -24.26
C VAL A 260 23.48 -40.56 -23.74
N MET A 261 22.43 -41.36 -23.95
CA MET A 261 21.07 -41.10 -23.45
C MET A 261 20.92 -41.34 -21.94
N SER A 262 21.84 -42.08 -21.31
CA SER A 262 21.85 -42.29 -19.85
C SER A 262 22.58 -41.17 -19.08
N ILE A 263 23.42 -40.39 -19.76
CA ILE A 263 24.13 -39.25 -19.19
C ILE A 263 23.19 -38.03 -19.27
N GLY A 264 22.17 -38.01 -18.41
CA GLY A 264 21.28 -36.86 -18.21
C GLY A 264 19.87 -37.00 -18.79
N HIS A 265 19.06 -35.97 -18.59
CA HIS A 265 17.61 -36.00 -18.79
C HIS A 265 17.13 -35.69 -20.22
N ASN A 266 18.01 -35.39 -21.22
CA ASN A 266 17.58 -34.90 -22.56
C ASN A 266 18.61 -35.06 -23.71
N ALA A 267 18.10 -34.86 -24.95
CA ALA A 267 18.69 -34.89 -26.30
C ALA A 267 20.18 -35.25 -26.43
N GLY A 268 20.42 -36.46 -26.93
CA GLY A 268 21.75 -36.98 -27.27
C GLY A 268 21.72 -37.77 -28.58
N GLY A 269 22.84 -37.74 -29.30
CA GLY A 269 22.98 -38.40 -30.61
C GLY A 269 24.32 -39.09 -30.77
N ILE A 270 24.43 -39.95 -31.77
CA ILE A 270 25.71 -40.57 -32.14
C ILE A 270 26.04 -40.31 -33.61
N ILE A 271 27.32 -40.03 -33.90
CA ILE A 271 27.81 -39.72 -35.25
C ILE A 271 29.10 -40.52 -35.56
N PRO A 272 29.38 -40.88 -36.83
CA PRO A 272 30.66 -41.45 -37.22
C PRO A 272 31.82 -40.47 -37.04
N LYS A 273 33.04 -40.97 -36.73
CA LYS A 273 34.27 -40.21 -36.47
C LYS A 273 34.83 -39.40 -37.66
N GLY A 274 34.11 -39.30 -38.79
CA GLY A 274 34.46 -38.46 -39.94
C GLY A 274 33.36 -37.50 -40.39
N MET A 275 32.21 -37.49 -39.69
CA MET A 275 31.08 -36.58 -39.96
C MET A 275 30.92 -35.62 -38.79
N ASP A 276 31.86 -34.69 -38.65
CA ASP A 276 31.79 -33.67 -37.61
C ASP A 276 30.65 -32.69 -37.90
N ILE A 277 29.78 -32.50 -36.92
CA ILE A 277 28.81 -31.40 -36.89
C ILE A 277 29.47 -30.28 -36.10
N ASP A 278 29.84 -29.21 -36.79
CA ASP A 278 30.38 -28.02 -36.16
C ASP A 278 29.22 -27.14 -35.67
N PHE A 279 29.05 -27.05 -34.34
CA PHE A 279 28.18 -26.06 -33.75
C PHE A 279 28.96 -24.76 -33.72
N GLN A 280 28.66 -23.85 -34.64
CA GLN A 280 29.19 -22.50 -34.53
C GLN A 280 28.72 -21.93 -33.19
N ASN A 281 29.65 -21.76 -32.26
CA ASN A 281 29.38 -21.03 -31.03
C ASN A 281 28.86 -19.66 -31.45
N ALA A 282 27.60 -19.35 -31.13
CA ALA A 282 27.20 -17.96 -31.17
C ALA A 282 28.12 -17.22 -30.20
N ALA A 283 28.65 -16.08 -30.64
CA ALA A 283 29.52 -15.23 -29.85
C ALA A 283 28.99 -15.12 -28.41
N ASP A 284 29.86 -15.24 -27.41
CA ASP A 284 29.60 -15.24 -25.96
C ASP A 284 28.38 -14.38 -25.56
N GLY A 285 27.18 -14.94 -25.73
CA GLY A 285 25.94 -14.23 -25.52
C GLY A 285 25.72 -14.15 -24.02
N ALA A 286 26.07 -13.03 -23.39
CA ALA A 286 25.75 -12.85 -21.99
C ALA A 286 24.23 -12.79 -21.81
N SER A 287 23.69 -13.42 -20.76
CA SER A 287 22.28 -13.29 -20.38
C SER A 287 21.94 -11.89 -19.82
N ASP A 288 22.97 -11.12 -19.45
CA ASP A 288 22.88 -9.83 -18.78
C ASP A 288 22.04 -8.77 -19.51
N PRO A 289 22.11 -8.61 -20.85
CA PRO A 289 21.29 -7.62 -21.56
C PRO A 289 19.78 -7.87 -21.42
N PHE A 290 19.35 -9.13 -21.38
CA PHE A 290 17.94 -9.46 -21.21
C PHE A 290 17.44 -9.04 -19.82
N MET A 291 18.20 -9.37 -18.78
CA MET A 291 17.86 -8.98 -17.42
C MET A 291 18.00 -7.48 -17.18
N ALA A 292 18.94 -6.80 -17.86
CA ALA A 292 19.04 -5.34 -17.84
C ALA A 292 17.77 -4.67 -18.40
N MET A 293 17.21 -5.19 -19.49
CA MET A 293 15.94 -4.73 -20.04
C MET A 293 14.76 -4.98 -19.08
N VAL A 294 14.67 -6.18 -18.49
CA VAL A 294 13.65 -6.50 -17.47
C VAL A 294 13.73 -5.52 -16.30
N ASN A 295 14.93 -5.31 -15.76
CA ASN A 295 15.17 -4.37 -14.65
C ASN A 295 14.80 -2.93 -15.01
N TRP A 296 15.11 -2.47 -16.22
CA TRP A 296 14.70 -1.14 -16.67
C TRP A 296 13.17 -1.02 -16.80
N CYS A 297 12.50 -2.08 -17.31
CA CYS A 297 11.05 -2.10 -17.44
C CYS A 297 10.37 -2.04 -16.07
N GLU A 298 10.78 -2.87 -15.12
CA GLU A 298 10.21 -2.90 -13.77
C GLU A 298 10.47 -1.59 -13.03
N LYS A 299 11.69 -1.04 -13.07
CA LYS A 299 11.96 0.28 -12.48
C LYS A 299 11.12 1.39 -13.11
N SER A 300 10.84 1.32 -14.41
CA SER A 300 9.95 2.26 -15.09
C SER A 300 8.50 2.10 -14.64
N GLN A 301 8.04 0.85 -14.46
CA GLN A 301 6.71 0.52 -13.96
C GLN A 301 6.50 1.02 -12.52
N SER A 302 7.41 0.72 -11.59
CA SER A 302 7.28 1.19 -10.18
C SER A 302 7.24 2.72 -10.09
N LYS A 303 8.10 3.42 -10.83
CA LYS A 303 8.11 4.90 -10.86
C LYS A 303 6.81 5.48 -11.37
N ALA A 304 6.23 4.88 -12.40
CA ALA A 304 4.98 5.36 -12.97
C ALA A 304 3.77 5.11 -12.06
N ILE A 305 3.80 4.05 -11.24
CA ILE A 305 2.69 3.64 -10.38
C ILE A 305 2.80 4.25 -8.98
N LEU A 306 3.93 4.09 -8.31
CA LEU A 306 4.16 4.49 -6.91
C LEU A 306 5.07 5.71 -6.75
N GLY A 307 5.58 6.29 -7.83
CA GLY A 307 6.49 7.45 -7.77
C GLY A 307 7.92 7.11 -7.35
N GLY A 308 8.23 5.83 -7.06
CA GLY A 308 9.55 5.39 -6.59
C GLY A 308 9.83 3.91 -6.90
N THR A 309 11.02 3.42 -6.56
CA THR A 309 11.45 2.03 -6.82
C THR A 309 11.84 1.24 -5.57
N LEU A 310 12.06 1.91 -4.43
CA LEU A 310 12.79 1.34 -3.30
C LEU A 310 12.00 0.26 -2.55
N THR A 311 10.69 0.41 -2.43
CA THR A 311 9.84 -0.51 -1.66
C THR A 311 9.60 -1.87 -2.34
N SER A 312 10.09 -2.02 -3.57
CA SER A 312 9.90 -3.20 -4.40
C SER A 312 11.24 -3.83 -4.82
N GLN A 313 12.33 -3.06 -4.75
CA GLN A 313 13.69 -3.52 -5.05
C GLN A 313 14.69 -2.83 -4.11
N ALA A 314 14.83 -3.36 -2.88
CA ALA A 314 15.88 -2.96 -1.97
C ALA A 314 17.19 -3.67 -2.36
N ASP A 315 17.99 -3.03 -3.22
CA ASP A 315 19.35 -3.48 -3.48
C ASP A 315 20.18 -3.11 -2.23
N GLY A 316 20.45 -4.09 -1.36
CA GLY A 316 20.97 -3.93 0.02
C GLY A 316 22.31 -3.19 0.19
N LYS A 317 22.83 -2.56 -0.87
CA LYS A 317 24.03 -1.72 -0.87
C LYS A 317 23.76 -0.22 -0.67
N THR A 318 22.50 0.26 -0.74
CA THR A 318 22.23 1.72 -0.67
C THR A 318 20.92 2.10 0.05
N SER A 319 20.27 1.16 0.72
CA SER A 319 19.01 1.42 1.44
C SER A 319 19.30 1.99 2.83
N THR A 320 19.16 3.31 2.99
CA THR A 320 19.21 3.98 4.31
C THR A 320 17.79 4.24 4.83
N ASN A 321 17.61 4.31 6.15
CA ASN A 321 16.30 4.63 6.75
C ASN A 321 15.74 5.97 6.23
N ALA A 322 16.62 6.97 6.03
CA ALA A 322 16.22 8.27 5.48
C ALA A 322 15.68 8.18 4.03
N LEU A 323 16.27 7.31 3.20
CA LEU A 323 15.78 7.11 1.82
C LEU A 323 14.44 6.35 1.83
N GLY A 324 14.25 5.42 2.76
CA GLY A 324 12.97 4.74 2.97
C GLY A 324 11.83 5.70 3.30
N ASN A 325 12.07 6.66 4.20
CA ASN A 325 11.07 7.66 4.60
C ASN A 325 10.63 8.54 3.42
N VAL A 326 11.58 9.07 2.63
CA VAL A 326 11.26 9.91 1.45
C VAL A 326 10.40 9.15 0.43
N HIS A 327 10.63 7.84 0.25
CA HIS A 327 9.81 7.03 -0.64
C HIS A 327 8.41 6.77 -0.09
N ASN A 328 8.27 6.69 1.24
CA ASN A 328 6.97 6.56 1.88
C ASN A 328 6.17 7.87 1.74
N GLU A 329 6.80 9.02 1.95
CA GLU A 329 6.18 10.35 1.76
C GLU A 329 5.62 10.51 0.34
N VAL A 330 6.39 10.14 -0.69
CA VAL A 330 5.91 10.18 -2.10
C VAL A 330 4.71 9.26 -2.32
N ARG A 331 4.70 8.09 -1.68
CA ARG A 331 3.57 7.15 -1.78
C ARG A 331 2.33 7.73 -1.09
N GLU A 332 2.49 8.35 0.06
CA GLU A 332 1.43 9.02 0.83
C GLU A 332 0.85 10.19 0.04
N GLU A 333 1.69 11.02 -0.61
CA GLU A 333 1.22 12.10 -1.49
C GLU A 333 0.36 11.57 -2.64
N ILE A 334 0.74 10.44 -3.24
CA ILE A 334 -0.03 9.79 -4.31
C ILE A 334 -1.34 9.22 -3.77
N ARG A 335 -1.32 8.54 -2.62
CA ARG A 335 -2.50 8.02 -1.93
C ARG A 335 -3.49 9.16 -1.65
N ASP A 336 -3.03 10.24 -1.04
CA ASP A 336 -3.84 11.39 -0.67
C ASP A 336 -4.45 12.07 -1.89
N PHE A 337 -3.70 12.14 -3.00
CA PHE A 337 -4.22 12.64 -4.27
C PHE A 337 -5.38 11.76 -4.77
N ASP A 338 -5.22 10.44 -4.76
CA ASP A 338 -6.25 9.50 -5.18
C ASP A 338 -7.48 9.56 -4.26
N LEU A 339 -7.28 9.60 -2.94
CA LEU A 339 -8.34 9.72 -1.94
C LEU A 339 -9.16 10.99 -2.11
N LYS A 340 -8.52 12.15 -2.30
CA LYS A 340 -9.22 13.42 -2.59
C LYS A 340 -10.10 13.35 -3.84
N ARG A 341 -9.68 12.57 -4.84
CA ARG A 341 -10.44 12.38 -6.09
C ARG A 341 -11.60 11.42 -5.91
N ILE A 342 -11.40 10.35 -5.16
CA ILE A 342 -12.43 9.38 -4.79
C ILE A 342 -13.49 10.07 -3.93
N ALA A 343 -13.10 10.79 -2.88
CA ALA A 343 -13.98 11.60 -2.04
C ALA A 343 -14.85 12.58 -2.84
N ALA A 344 -14.26 13.27 -3.83
CA ALA A 344 -15.02 14.14 -4.72
C ALA A 344 -16.03 13.38 -5.60
N THR A 345 -15.73 12.13 -5.96
CA THR A 345 -16.62 11.25 -6.73
C THR A 345 -17.75 10.73 -5.85
N LEU A 346 -17.45 10.20 -4.66
CA LEU A 346 -18.45 9.74 -3.69
C LEU A 346 -19.38 10.87 -3.26
N THR A 347 -18.83 12.07 -3.06
CA THR A 347 -19.66 13.26 -2.80
C THR A 347 -20.65 13.52 -3.93
N ARG A 348 -20.21 13.37 -5.18
CA ARG A 348 -21.01 13.64 -6.39
C ARG A 348 -22.07 12.57 -6.65
N ASP A 349 -21.69 11.31 -6.50
CA ASP A 349 -22.43 10.16 -7.03
C ASP A 349 -23.09 9.29 -5.97
N LEU A 350 -22.77 9.48 -4.68
CA LEU A 350 -23.34 8.71 -3.58
C LEU A 350 -23.97 9.61 -2.51
N VAL A 351 -23.18 10.50 -1.91
CA VAL A 351 -23.65 11.41 -0.84
C VAL A 351 -24.70 12.38 -1.37
N PHE A 352 -24.47 13.00 -2.53
CA PHE A 352 -25.44 13.92 -3.10
C PHE A 352 -26.79 13.24 -3.43
N PRO A 353 -26.83 12.09 -4.11
CA PRO A 353 -28.08 11.34 -4.33
C PRO A 353 -28.81 11.01 -3.03
N LEU A 354 -28.12 10.43 -2.04
CA LEU A 354 -28.71 10.10 -0.74
C LEU A 354 -29.26 11.35 -0.05
N TYR A 355 -28.52 12.46 -0.07
CA TYR A 355 -28.96 13.72 0.50
C TYR A 355 -30.16 14.32 -0.24
N ALA A 356 -30.17 14.26 -1.58
CA ALA A 356 -31.26 14.80 -2.39
C ALA A 356 -32.58 14.03 -2.21
N LEU A 357 -32.48 12.70 -1.99
CA LEU A 357 -33.63 11.82 -1.82
C LEU A 357 -34.16 11.80 -0.37
N ASN A 358 -33.27 11.84 0.63
CA ASN A 358 -33.64 11.66 2.04
C ASN A 358 -33.54 12.94 2.89
N GLY A 359 -32.70 13.90 2.49
CA GLY A 359 -32.36 15.08 3.30
C GLY A 359 -33.50 16.09 3.40
N LYS A 360 -33.94 16.38 4.64
CA LYS A 360 -35.05 17.33 4.88
C LYS A 360 -34.64 18.79 4.65
N SER A 361 -33.35 19.09 4.82
CA SER A 361 -32.76 20.40 4.52
C SER A 361 -32.45 20.60 3.05
N TYR A 362 -32.59 19.58 2.19
CA TYR A 362 -32.29 19.71 0.78
C TYR A 362 -33.18 20.78 0.13
N ARG A 363 -32.55 21.77 -0.51
CA ARG A 363 -33.22 22.85 -1.23
C ARG A 363 -32.57 23.12 -2.57
N ASN A 364 -31.24 23.06 -2.63
CA ASN A 364 -30.47 23.26 -3.85
C ASN A 364 -29.08 22.61 -3.73
N ARG A 365 -28.42 22.44 -4.89
CA ARG A 365 -27.11 21.78 -5.03
C ARG A 365 -25.89 22.51 -4.44
N HIS A 366 -26.03 23.67 -3.80
CA HIS A 366 -24.86 24.45 -3.33
C HIS A 366 -24.45 24.14 -1.88
N ARG A 367 -25.31 23.44 -1.11
CA ARG A 367 -25.08 23.13 0.31
C ARG A 367 -25.17 21.62 0.56
N ILE A 368 -24.33 20.85 -0.13
CA ILE A 368 -24.29 19.39 -0.03
C ILE A 368 -23.24 19.01 1.05
N PRO A 369 -23.56 18.06 1.95
CA PRO A 369 -22.54 17.39 2.76
C PRO A 369 -21.46 16.74 1.89
N ARG A 370 -20.25 16.57 2.41
CA ARG A 370 -19.10 16.06 1.65
C ARG A 370 -18.52 14.82 2.30
N PHE A 371 -18.23 13.83 1.48
CA PHE A 371 -17.37 12.72 1.89
C PHE A 371 -15.94 13.25 1.98
N GLU A 372 -15.30 13.17 3.14
CA GLU A 372 -13.91 13.58 3.37
C GLU A 372 -13.16 12.44 4.06
N PHE A 373 -11.97 12.10 3.53
CA PHE A 373 -11.04 11.21 4.21
C PHE A 373 -10.23 12.00 5.25
N ASP A 374 -9.94 11.36 6.37
CA ASP A 374 -8.99 11.90 7.33
C ASP A 374 -7.56 11.61 6.87
N LEU A 375 -6.94 12.62 6.27
CA LEU A 375 -5.57 12.56 5.78
C LEU A 375 -4.59 13.21 6.77
N THR A 376 -5.01 13.43 8.01
CA THR A 376 -4.12 14.00 9.01
C THR A 376 -3.16 12.93 9.50
N GLU A 377 -1.86 13.23 9.38
CA GLU A 377 -0.82 12.40 9.94
C GLU A 377 -0.52 12.90 11.35
N ALA A 378 -0.57 11.99 12.33
CA ALA A 378 -0.16 12.33 13.69
C ALA A 378 1.31 12.73 13.66
N GLU A 379 1.59 14.00 13.97
CA GLU A 379 2.97 14.46 14.10
C GLU A 379 3.63 13.76 15.29
N ASP A 380 4.96 13.60 15.23
CA ASP A 380 5.72 12.96 16.29
C ASP A 380 5.45 13.65 17.63
N ILE A 381 4.68 12.96 18.48
CA ILE A 381 4.24 13.45 19.79
C ILE A 381 5.47 13.77 20.66
N GLN A 382 6.58 13.04 20.49
CA GLN A 382 7.83 13.31 21.20
C GLN A 382 8.47 14.63 20.72
N MET A 383 8.47 14.89 19.41
CA MET A 383 8.94 16.15 18.86
C MET A 383 8.07 17.33 19.31
N LEU A 384 6.74 17.20 19.20
CA LEU A 384 5.78 18.24 19.61
C LEU A 384 5.83 18.51 21.11
N SER A 385 5.87 17.47 21.95
CA SER A 385 5.95 17.63 23.41
C SER A 385 7.24 18.32 23.86
N THR A 386 8.33 18.17 23.11
CA THR A 386 9.60 18.87 23.37
C THR A 386 9.55 20.32 22.88
N ALA A 387 9.00 20.59 21.69
CA ALA A 387 9.02 21.91 21.07
C ALA A 387 7.95 22.88 21.62
N LEU A 388 6.72 22.39 21.89
CA LEU A 388 5.58 23.23 22.27
C LEU A 388 5.81 24.05 23.55
N PRO A 389 6.37 23.50 24.65
CA PRO A 389 6.66 24.29 25.85
C PRO A 389 7.57 25.49 25.56
N GLY A 390 8.58 25.32 24.69
CA GLY A 390 9.49 26.38 24.28
C GLY A 390 8.80 27.46 23.45
N LEU A 391 7.97 27.06 22.47
CA LEU A 391 7.23 28.00 21.62
C LEU A 391 6.20 28.82 22.42
N VAL A 392 5.46 28.18 23.33
CA VAL A 392 4.55 28.87 24.25
C VAL A 392 5.33 29.80 25.19
N GLY A 393 6.49 29.36 25.68
CA GLY A 393 7.39 30.18 26.50
C GLY A 393 7.91 31.44 25.80
N LEU A 394 8.10 31.39 24.47
CA LEU A 394 8.44 32.54 23.63
C LEU A 394 7.25 33.48 23.33
N GLY A 395 6.04 33.13 23.79
CA GLY A 395 4.83 33.92 23.64
C GLY A 395 3.96 33.56 22.42
N MET A 396 4.22 32.44 21.74
CA MET A 396 3.33 31.95 20.69
C MET A 396 1.95 31.58 21.27
N ARG A 397 0.89 32.10 20.66
CA ARG A 397 -0.50 31.85 21.06
C ARG A 397 -1.09 30.71 20.24
N ILE A 398 -0.85 29.48 20.68
CA ILE A 398 -1.27 28.25 19.99
C ILE A 398 -2.63 27.80 20.57
N PRO A 399 -3.68 27.61 19.75
CA PRO A 399 -4.96 27.07 20.21
C PRO A 399 -4.81 25.64 20.77
N LEU A 400 -5.61 25.28 21.78
CA LEU A 400 -5.61 23.92 22.33
C LEU A 400 -6.12 22.90 21.30
N GLU A 401 -7.17 23.26 20.56
CA GLU A 401 -7.74 22.47 19.47
C GLU A 401 -6.68 22.09 18.42
N TRP A 402 -5.81 23.04 18.05
CA TRP A 402 -4.69 22.78 17.13
C TRP A 402 -3.74 21.67 17.64
N ALA A 403 -3.51 21.59 18.96
CA ALA A 403 -2.63 20.57 19.51
C ALA A 403 -3.29 19.18 19.49
N HIS A 404 -4.60 19.11 19.77
CA HIS A 404 -5.39 17.89 19.63
C HIS A 404 -5.42 17.42 18.18
N ASP A 405 -5.69 18.32 17.23
CA ASP A 405 -5.69 18.03 15.79
C ASP A 405 -4.31 17.52 15.31
N LYS A 406 -3.21 18.11 15.80
CA LYS A 406 -1.86 17.71 15.38
C LYS A 406 -1.37 16.41 15.99
N THR A 407 -1.85 16.08 17.19
CA THR A 407 -1.48 14.85 17.88
C THR A 407 -2.46 13.71 17.63
N GLN A 408 -3.61 13.99 16.99
CA GLN A 408 -4.74 13.06 16.82
C GLN A 408 -5.25 12.49 18.16
N ILE A 409 -5.02 13.22 19.25
CA ILE A 409 -5.54 12.87 20.57
C ILE A 409 -6.91 13.54 20.70
N PRO A 410 -8.02 12.79 20.85
CA PRO A 410 -9.34 13.38 20.95
C PRO A 410 -9.47 14.25 22.21
N GLN A 411 -10.25 15.32 22.10
CA GLN A 411 -10.62 16.12 23.27
C GLN A 411 -11.74 15.39 24.03
N ALA A 412 -11.49 15.12 25.32
CA ALA A 412 -12.48 14.47 26.18
C ALA A 412 -13.75 15.32 26.33
N LYS A 413 -14.92 14.67 26.25
CA LYS A 413 -16.22 15.30 26.51
C LYS A 413 -16.43 15.54 28.00
N ASP A 414 -17.36 16.42 28.35
CA ASP A 414 -17.69 16.72 29.75
C ASP A 414 -18.05 15.44 30.52
N GLY A 415 -17.26 15.11 31.54
CA GLY A 415 -17.44 13.93 32.40
C GLY A 415 -16.79 12.63 31.90
N GLU A 416 -16.09 12.66 30.77
CA GLU A 416 -15.31 11.53 30.27
C GLU A 416 -14.04 11.32 31.11
N ALA A 417 -13.67 10.06 31.34
CA ALA A 417 -12.50 9.73 32.15
C ALA A 417 -11.22 10.11 31.38
N ILE A 418 -10.41 11.00 31.97
CA ILE A 418 -9.15 11.46 31.38
C ILE A 418 -7.94 10.78 32.00
N LEU A 419 -6.88 10.59 31.21
CA LEU A 419 -5.57 10.17 31.71
C LEU A 419 -4.98 11.28 32.60
N GLY A 420 -4.79 11.00 33.89
CA GLY A 420 -4.22 11.94 34.85
C GLY A 420 -2.71 11.75 35.02
N SER A 421 -1.94 12.83 34.95
CA SER A 421 -0.56 12.83 35.45
C SER A 421 -0.55 12.81 36.97
N VAL A 422 0.24 11.92 37.60
CA VAL A 422 0.52 12.01 39.04
C VAL A 422 1.41 13.23 39.27
N GLN A 423 0.82 14.37 39.64
CA GLN A 423 1.59 15.52 40.09
C GLN A 423 2.25 15.16 41.44
N PRO A 424 3.57 15.32 41.60
CA PRO A 424 4.18 15.22 42.92
C PRO A 424 3.54 16.28 43.84
N PRO A 425 3.13 15.91 45.07
CA PRO A 425 2.34 16.78 45.92
C PRO A 425 3.08 18.09 46.20
N ASN A 426 2.36 19.19 46.02
CA ASN A 426 2.83 20.55 46.30
C ASN A 426 3.25 20.65 47.78
N PRO A 427 4.44 21.19 48.15
CA PRO A 427 4.96 21.16 49.52
C PRO A 427 4.10 21.85 50.60
N GLN A 428 3.07 22.59 50.20
CA GLN A 428 2.23 23.38 51.11
C GLN A 428 1.13 22.57 51.84
N SER A 429 0.90 21.29 51.49
CA SER A 429 -0.08 20.42 52.17
C SER A 429 0.53 19.48 53.22
N GLN A 430 1.75 19.72 53.68
CA GLN A 430 2.40 18.92 54.76
C GLN A 430 1.83 19.17 56.17
N ALA A 431 0.92 20.14 56.35
CA ALA A 431 0.31 20.43 57.66
C ALA A 431 -0.83 19.46 58.05
N GLU A 432 -1.49 18.80 57.08
CA GLU A 432 -2.62 17.89 57.34
C GLU A 432 -2.21 16.42 57.47
N LEU A 433 -0.96 16.08 57.13
CA LEU A 433 -0.45 14.69 57.15
C LEU A 433 0.08 14.22 58.51
N LYS A 434 0.09 15.07 59.55
CA LYS A 434 0.51 14.67 60.91
C LYS A 434 -0.53 13.86 61.68
N GLY A 435 -1.80 13.85 61.23
CA GLY A 435 -2.88 13.06 61.84
C GLY A 435 -2.91 11.58 61.39
N LEU A 436 -2.50 11.27 60.16
CA LEU A 436 -2.51 9.91 59.62
C LEU A 436 -1.25 9.09 59.94
N ALA A 437 -0.14 9.75 60.29
CA ALA A 437 1.12 9.08 60.63
C ALA A 437 1.07 8.31 61.97
N VAL A 438 0.14 8.66 62.88
CA VAL A 438 -0.01 7.98 64.17
C VAL A 438 -0.80 6.67 64.06
N LEU A 439 -1.69 6.54 63.07
CA LEU A 439 -2.46 5.32 62.82
C LEU A 439 -1.69 4.25 62.04
N LYS A 440 -0.70 4.64 61.23
CA LYS A 440 0.14 3.69 60.47
C LYS A 440 1.26 3.04 61.31
N ALA A 441 1.54 3.58 62.49
CA ALA A 441 2.54 3.03 63.42
C ALA A 441 2.02 1.82 64.24
N LEU A 442 0.73 1.50 64.19
CA LEU A 442 0.10 0.40 64.94
C LEU A 442 -0.16 -0.88 64.13
N ALA A 443 0.23 -0.92 62.85
CA ALA A 443 -0.06 -2.04 61.94
C ALA A 443 1.20 -2.74 61.39
N ASN A 444 2.32 -2.74 62.13
CA ASN A 444 3.53 -3.48 61.76
C ASN A 444 3.59 -4.85 62.44
N GLN A 445 3.12 -5.89 61.74
CA GLN A 445 3.75 -7.21 61.81
C GLN A 445 4.34 -7.51 60.43
N PRO A 446 5.66 -7.78 60.30
CA PRO A 446 6.27 -8.08 59.02
C PRO A 446 5.85 -9.47 58.53
N ASP A 447 5.45 -9.54 57.26
CA ASP A 447 5.10 -10.76 56.56
C ASP A 447 6.36 -11.64 56.36
N THR A 448 6.20 -12.95 56.52
CA THR A 448 7.26 -13.95 56.40
C THR A 448 7.94 -13.97 55.04
N ALA A 449 7.28 -13.45 54.00
CA ALA A 449 7.81 -13.30 52.65
C ALA A 449 8.91 -12.21 52.55
N ASP A 450 8.79 -11.10 53.28
CA ASP A 450 9.77 -10.01 53.24
C ASP A 450 11.09 -10.39 53.92
N LEU A 451 11.01 -11.20 54.98
CA LEU A 451 12.18 -11.75 55.66
C LEU A 451 12.92 -12.80 54.81
N GLN A 452 12.21 -13.54 53.95
CA GLN A 452 12.82 -14.48 53.00
C GLN A 452 13.43 -13.75 51.79
N ALA A 453 12.79 -12.69 51.30
CA ALA A 453 13.33 -11.85 50.24
C ALA A 453 14.62 -11.13 50.66
N GLN A 454 14.67 -10.59 51.89
CA GLN A 454 15.91 -9.98 52.42
C GLN A 454 17.05 -10.99 52.61
N LYS A 455 16.74 -12.23 53.00
CA LYS A 455 17.74 -13.30 53.12
C LYS A 455 18.33 -13.69 51.76
N LEU A 456 17.47 -13.84 50.75
CA LEU A 456 17.87 -14.09 49.37
C LEU A 456 18.69 -12.93 48.80
N GLN A 457 18.35 -11.69 49.13
CA GLN A 457 19.09 -10.51 48.66
C GLN A 457 20.46 -10.36 49.35
N GLN A 458 20.58 -10.71 50.63
CA GLN A 458 21.88 -10.76 51.33
C GLN A 458 22.76 -11.92 50.84
N GLU A 459 22.19 -13.10 50.57
CA GLU A 459 22.93 -14.26 50.07
C GLU A 459 23.32 -14.13 48.58
N ALA A 460 22.50 -13.47 47.76
CA ALA A 460 22.79 -13.22 46.34
C ALA A 460 23.73 -12.02 46.10
N GLY A 461 23.68 -10.99 46.95
CA GLY A 461 24.53 -9.79 46.81
C GLY A 461 26.02 -10.08 46.95
N GLY A 462 26.40 -11.05 47.79
CA GLY A 462 27.80 -11.47 47.96
C GLY A 462 28.35 -12.27 46.76
N LEU A 463 27.49 -12.98 46.03
CA LEU A 463 27.88 -13.76 44.85
C LEU A 463 28.04 -12.87 43.59
N MET A 464 27.19 -11.86 43.41
CA MET A 464 27.33 -10.90 42.30
C MET A 464 28.53 -9.94 42.48
N ALA A 465 28.85 -9.52 43.71
CA ALA A 465 29.99 -8.64 43.96
C ALA A 465 31.34 -9.29 43.62
N ASN A 466 31.49 -10.59 43.87
CA ASN A 466 32.72 -11.32 43.57
C ASN A 466 32.93 -11.57 42.06
N MET A 467 31.86 -11.58 41.25
CA MET A 467 31.96 -11.72 39.79
C MET A 467 32.23 -10.38 39.08
N LEU A 468 31.80 -9.25 39.64
CA LEU A 468 31.89 -7.93 39.00
C LEU A 468 33.17 -7.13 39.36
N THR A 469 33.85 -7.47 40.46
CA THR A 469 35.06 -6.74 40.91
C THR A 469 36.22 -6.79 39.89
N PRO A 470 36.56 -7.94 39.27
CA PRO A 470 37.68 -8.00 38.32
C PRO A 470 37.43 -7.18 37.04
N VAL A 471 36.17 -7.12 36.59
CA VAL A 471 35.77 -6.40 35.38
C VAL A 471 35.77 -4.89 35.62
N ARG A 472 35.35 -4.46 36.81
CA ARG A 472 35.36 -3.05 37.20
C ARG A 472 36.78 -2.49 37.31
N ASP A 473 37.71 -3.24 37.90
CA ASP A 473 39.11 -2.83 38.02
C ASP A 473 39.81 -2.73 36.64
N LEU A 474 39.43 -3.60 35.69
CA LEU A 474 39.92 -3.56 34.30
C LEU A 474 39.41 -2.33 33.53
N VAL A 475 38.16 -1.93 33.77
CA VAL A 475 37.56 -0.74 33.14
C VAL A 475 38.11 0.54 33.74
N GLU A 476 38.31 0.61 35.07
CA GLU A 476 38.85 1.80 35.74
C GLU A 476 40.36 2.02 35.47
N SER A 477 41.10 0.98 35.06
CA SER A 477 42.53 1.07 34.73
C SER A 477 42.85 1.23 33.24
N ALA A 478 41.88 1.04 32.35
CA ALA A 478 42.08 1.14 30.91
C ALA A 478 42.05 2.60 30.44
N THR A 479 43.08 3.03 29.70
CA THR A 479 43.16 4.41 29.19
C THR A 479 42.59 4.56 27.78
N SER A 480 42.25 3.45 27.11
CA SER A 480 41.61 3.45 25.80
C SER A 480 40.81 2.16 25.52
N LEU A 481 39.79 2.26 24.67
CA LEU A 481 38.93 1.14 24.22
C LEU A 481 39.70 -0.05 23.60
N PRO A 482 40.76 0.15 22.78
CA PRO A 482 41.56 -0.95 22.25
C PRO A 482 42.34 -1.71 23.34
N GLU A 483 42.83 -1.00 24.36
CA GLU A 483 43.60 -1.56 25.47
C GLU A 483 42.73 -2.41 26.41
N LEU A 484 41.49 -1.97 26.65
CA LEU A 484 40.48 -2.73 27.39
C LEU A 484 40.12 -4.04 26.67
N ARG A 485 39.93 -3.98 25.34
CA ARG A 485 39.64 -5.15 24.50
C ARG A 485 40.77 -6.19 24.57
N ASP A 486 42.01 -5.73 24.45
CA ASP A 486 43.18 -6.63 24.43
C ASP A 486 43.47 -7.20 25.84
N SER A 487 43.15 -6.48 26.92
CA SER A 487 43.27 -6.95 28.30
C SER A 487 42.22 -8.02 28.67
N ILE A 488 40.99 -7.89 28.16
CA ILE A 488 39.93 -8.89 28.34
C ILE A 488 40.27 -10.19 27.59
N LEU A 489 40.93 -10.11 26.44
CA LEU A 489 41.37 -11.29 25.67
C LEU A 489 42.43 -12.12 26.40
N GLN A 490 43.18 -11.52 27.34
CA GLN A 490 44.17 -12.25 28.16
C GLN A 490 43.55 -13.08 29.30
N LEU A 491 42.25 -12.90 29.61
CA LEU A 491 41.53 -13.69 30.63
C LEU A 491 41.07 -15.09 30.14
N GLN A 492 41.39 -15.46 28.88
CA GLN A 492 41.02 -16.74 28.26
C GLN A 492 41.50 -18.01 28.99
N GLY A 493 42.33 -17.90 30.03
CA GLY A 493 42.80 -19.04 30.83
C GLY A 493 41.94 -19.41 32.04
N VAL A 494 40.91 -18.62 32.41
CA VAL A 494 40.24 -18.75 33.73
C VAL A 494 38.72 -18.92 33.64
N ILE A 495 38.07 -18.61 32.50
CA ILE A 495 36.60 -18.56 32.38
C ILE A 495 36.15 -19.23 31.07
N SER A 496 34.99 -19.87 31.06
CA SER A 496 34.46 -20.56 29.87
C SER A 496 34.09 -19.56 28.75
N THR A 497 34.10 -20.02 27.49
CA THR A 497 33.86 -19.16 26.31
C THR A 497 32.46 -18.55 26.26
N GLU A 498 31.46 -19.16 26.88
CA GLU A 498 30.10 -18.59 26.97
C GLU A 498 30.04 -17.46 28.01
N GLU A 499 30.66 -17.65 29.17
CA GLU A 499 30.75 -16.61 30.22
C GLU A 499 31.62 -15.42 29.78
N LEU A 500 32.63 -15.65 28.93
CA LEU A 500 33.48 -14.59 28.37
C LEU A 500 32.67 -13.64 27.45
N GLY A 501 31.70 -14.18 26.70
CA GLY A 501 30.83 -13.39 25.82
C GLY A 501 29.89 -12.48 26.61
N GLU A 502 29.36 -12.98 27.72
CA GLU A 502 28.47 -12.23 28.61
C GLU A 502 29.23 -11.10 29.34
N VAL A 503 30.44 -11.39 29.82
CA VAL A 503 31.33 -10.40 30.44
C VAL A 503 31.75 -9.32 29.44
N MET A 504 32.06 -9.68 28.19
CA MET A 504 32.37 -8.70 27.15
C MET A 504 31.19 -7.78 26.84
N ALA A 505 29.98 -8.32 26.74
CA ALA A 505 28.78 -7.53 26.47
C ALA A 505 28.50 -6.53 27.61
N GLN A 506 28.63 -6.97 28.86
CA GLN A 506 28.43 -6.12 30.03
C GLN A 506 29.52 -5.05 30.18
N ALA A 507 30.79 -5.38 29.91
CA ALA A 507 31.90 -4.43 29.97
C ALA A 507 31.80 -3.35 28.89
N MET A 508 31.38 -3.70 27.66
CA MET A 508 31.19 -2.73 26.58
C MET A 508 30.01 -1.79 26.86
N ALA A 509 28.90 -2.33 27.37
CA ALA A 509 27.74 -1.52 27.75
C ALA A 509 28.07 -0.54 28.89
N ALA A 510 28.84 -0.98 29.90
CA ALA A 510 29.29 -0.13 30.99
C ALA A 510 30.28 0.97 30.52
N ALA A 511 31.20 0.64 29.62
CA ALA A 511 32.15 1.60 29.05
C ALA A 511 31.46 2.67 28.17
N GLU A 512 30.41 2.28 27.44
CA GLU A 512 29.61 3.19 26.62
C GLU A 512 28.78 4.15 27.50
N LEU A 513 28.19 3.64 28.59
CA LEU A 513 27.51 4.46 29.60
C LEU A 513 28.45 5.43 30.34
N ALA A 514 29.67 4.99 30.68
CA ALA A 514 30.67 5.85 31.31
C ALA A 514 31.19 6.94 30.35
N GLY A 515 31.43 6.60 29.07
CA GLY A 515 31.84 7.55 28.05
C GLY A 515 30.76 8.60 27.72
N ILE A 516 29.47 8.24 27.83
CA ILE A 516 28.36 9.20 27.69
C ILE A 516 28.30 10.16 28.91
N SER A 517 28.66 9.70 30.11
CA SER A 517 28.73 10.54 31.31
C SER A 517 29.90 11.53 31.26
N ASP A 518 31.09 11.11 30.80
CA ASP A 518 32.27 11.99 30.72
C ASP A 518 32.11 13.10 29.66
N VAL A 519 31.39 12.81 28.57
CA VAL A 519 31.05 13.81 27.53
C VAL A 519 29.99 14.81 28.04
N ALA A 520 29.12 14.41 28.97
CA ALA A 520 28.12 15.28 29.59
C ALA A 520 28.70 16.18 30.69
N ASP A 521 29.72 15.72 31.42
CA ASP A 521 30.40 16.48 32.49
C ASP A 521 31.60 17.31 32.03
N GLY A 522 31.91 17.32 30.73
CA GLY A 522 32.83 18.27 30.11
C GLY A 522 34.27 18.21 30.62
N LYS A 523 34.88 17.02 30.58
CA LYS A 523 36.34 16.84 30.62
C LYS A 523 36.89 16.35 29.29
#